data_AF-U5W1G9-F1
#
_entry.id   AF-U5W1G9-F1
#
_cell.length_a   1.000
_cell.length_b   1.000
_cell.length_c   1.000
_cell.angle_alpha   90.00
_cell.angle_beta   90.00
_cell.angle_gamma   90.00
#
_symmetry.space_group_name_H-M   'P 1'
#
loop_
_entity.id
_entity.type
_entity.pdbx_description
1 polymer ?
#
loop_
_entity_poly.entity_id
_entity_poly.type
_entity_poly.pdbx_seq_one_letter_code
_entity_poly.pdbx_strand_id
1 'polypeptide(L)'
;MITIGALIALLASACGGPPEASPQVNEAWRSCEAEPAVDAASPLPRLDDSFAPVAAIVCFTGPARRADGGESQVATESRADDITSLLAALRLKDERRTNGACTLELPVIPRLVLLDRDGRWITPGIPQDSCGKVRVEVRRAVGDLRLTPVSSRPVRELESAEAARTGCGQHRADMIGATIAMGTRSGSKTGLLPAGAGAVRMCVYRVPADQQGSGKPAGDFLSGRALSGREWAAAKAAIENAPAAKDCTTHAGRFTVLLTGGDDVYVELDGCERLLAGSFLGQSSRALQDLLAKSN
;
A
#
# COMPACT_ATOMS: atom_id res chain seq x y z
N MET A 1 1.48 -57.90 64.96
CA MET A 1 2.45 -57.99 63.84
C MET A 1 1.72 -57.54 62.59
N ILE A 2 1.98 -56.32 62.12
CA ILE A 2 1.30 -55.69 60.99
C ILE A 2 2.27 -55.67 59.82
N THR A 3 1.92 -56.34 58.72
CA THR A 3 2.69 -56.36 57.47
C THR A 3 2.14 -55.29 56.55
N ILE A 4 2.92 -54.23 56.30
CA ILE A 4 2.59 -53.16 55.34
C ILE A 4 3.20 -53.55 53.98
N GLY A 5 2.34 -53.91 53.02
CA GLY A 5 2.72 -54.07 51.62
C GLY A 5 2.62 -52.72 50.89
N ALA A 6 3.74 -52.22 50.40
CA ALA A 6 3.80 -51.01 49.58
C ALA A 6 3.50 -51.34 48.11
N LEU A 7 2.41 -50.77 47.57
CA LEU A 7 2.06 -50.82 46.15
C LEU A 7 2.65 -49.57 45.47
N ILE A 8 3.69 -49.75 44.66
CA ILE A 8 4.27 -48.67 43.84
C ILE A 8 3.52 -48.63 42.51
N ALA A 9 2.72 -47.58 42.29
CA ALA A 9 2.08 -47.29 41.02
C ALA A 9 2.99 -46.38 40.18
N LEU A 10 3.48 -46.88 39.03
CA LEU A 10 4.13 -46.08 38.00
C LEU A 10 3.08 -45.26 37.24
N LEU A 11 3.11 -43.94 37.40
CA LEU A 11 2.39 -43.01 36.53
C LEU A 11 3.26 -42.70 35.31
N ALA A 12 2.95 -43.33 34.18
CA ALA A 12 3.47 -42.94 32.88
C ALA A 12 2.83 -41.61 32.46
N SER A 13 3.57 -40.51 32.54
CA SER A 13 3.17 -39.23 31.92
C SER A 13 3.34 -39.35 30.41
N ALA A 14 2.24 -39.54 29.70
CA ALA A 14 2.19 -39.37 28.26
C ALA A 14 2.24 -37.87 27.92
N CYS A 15 3.36 -37.39 27.39
CA CYS A 15 3.46 -36.10 26.73
C CYS A 15 2.71 -36.14 25.38
N GLY A 16 1.38 -36.19 25.41
CA GLY A 16 0.55 -35.94 24.24
C GLY A 16 0.30 -34.44 24.15
N GLY A 17 0.98 -33.75 23.22
CA GLY A 17 0.57 -32.40 22.83
C GLY A 17 -0.86 -32.40 22.26
N PRO A 18 -1.55 -31.25 22.22
CA PRO A 18 -2.87 -31.17 21.60
C PRO A 18 -2.79 -31.68 20.15
N PRO A 19 -3.81 -32.43 19.67
CA PRO A 19 -3.82 -32.92 18.30
C PRO A 19 -3.73 -31.76 17.32
N GLU A 20 -2.84 -31.86 16.34
CA GLU A 20 -2.77 -30.93 15.21
C GLU A 20 -4.15 -30.83 14.58
N ALA A 21 -4.70 -29.62 14.50
CA ALA A 21 -5.99 -29.41 13.87
C ALA A 21 -5.90 -29.80 12.39
N SER A 22 -6.83 -30.63 11.91
CA SER A 22 -6.89 -31.01 10.49
C SER A 22 -7.32 -29.82 9.61
N PRO A 23 -6.85 -29.73 8.36
CA PRO A 23 -7.31 -28.73 7.41
C PRO A 23 -8.83 -28.77 7.24
N GLN A 24 -9.48 -27.61 7.24
CA GLN A 24 -10.88 -27.51 6.87
C GLN A 24 -11.01 -27.66 5.35
N VAL A 25 -11.57 -28.79 4.92
CA VAL A 25 -11.88 -29.07 3.51
C VAL A 25 -13.24 -28.50 3.16
N ASN A 26 -13.29 -27.73 2.07
CA ASN A 26 -14.50 -27.12 1.54
C ASN A 26 -14.89 -27.80 0.22
N GLU A 27 -16.18 -27.98 -0.03
CA GLU A 27 -16.68 -28.84 -1.11
C GLU A 27 -16.36 -28.35 -2.52
N ALA A 28 -16.41 -27.05 -2.78
CA ALA A 28 -16.19 -26.51 -4.11
C ALA A 28 -15.63 -25.10 -4.07
N TRP A 29 -14.59 -24.84 -4.87
CA TRP A 29 -14.07 -23.50 -5.06
C TRP A 29 -14.96 -22.73 -6.04
N ARG A 30 -15.41 -21.53 -5.64
CA ARG A 30 -16.21 -20.65 -6.52
C ARG A 30 -15.37 -19.58 -7.19
N SER A 31 -14.71 -18.72 -6.42
CA SER A 31 -13.76 -17.72 -6.90
C SER A 31 -13.06 -17.02 -5.74
N CYS A 32 -11.99 -16.27 -6.05
CA CYS A 32 -11.29 -15.42 -5.10
C CYS A 32 -12.19 -14.34 -4.47
N GLU A 33 -13.27 -13.95 -5.15
CA GLU A 33 -14.22 -12.94 -4.69
C GLU A 33 -15.35 -13.55 -3.84
N ALA A 34 -15.85 -14.72 -4.23
CA ALA A 34 -16.97 -15.35 -3.55
C ALA A 34 -16.56 -16.00 -2.23
N GLU A 35 -15.32 -16.48 -2.12
CA GLU A 35 -14.85 -17.16 -0.93
C GLU A 35 -14.28 -16.17 0.10
N PRO A 36 -14.69 -16.27 1.37
CA PRO A 36 -14.19 -15.38 2.42
C PRO A 36 -12.67 -15.51 2.53
N ALA A 37 -11.98 -14.38 2.73
CA ALA A 37 -10.58 -14.42 3.09
C ALA A 37 -10.45 -15.09 4.47
N VAL A 38 -9.51 -16.01 4.60
CA VAL A 38 -9.07 -16.46 5.92
C VAL A 38 -8.39 -15.30 6.63
N ASP A 39 -8.64 -15.14 7.93
CA ASP A 39 -7.91 -14.17 8.72
C ASP A 39 -6.43 -14.57 8.76
N ALA A 40 -5.55 -13.68 8.29
CA ALA A 40 -4.11 -13.92 8.27
C ALA A 40 -3.51 -14.13 9.68
N ALA A 41 -4.21 -13.69 10.74
CA ALA A 41 -3.82 -13.92 12.13
C ALA A 41 -4.21 -15.31 12.64
N SER A 42 -5.11 -16.02 11.96
CA SER A 42 -5.56 -17.35 12.39
C SER A 42 -4.53 -18.42 12.00
N PRO A 43 -4.04 -19.24 12.95
CA PRO A 43 -3.16 -20.34 12.62
C PRO A 43 -3.92 -21.37 11.79
N LEU A 44 -3.45 -21.57 10.56
CA LEU A 44 -4.00 -22.59 9.67
C LEU A 44 -3.23 -23.91 9.81
N PRO A 45 -3.94 -25.06 9.72
CA PRO A 45 -3.33 -26.37 9.66
C PRO A 45 -2.24 -26.50 8.59
N ARG A 46 -1.14 -27.18 8.93
CA ARG A 46 -0.09 -27.52 7.95
C ARG A 46 -0.65 -28.51 6.92
N LEU A 47 -0.09 -28.48 5.71
CA LEU A 47 -0.43 -29.46 4.70
C LEU A 47 0.18 -30.81 5.09
N ASP A 48 -0.68 -31.79 5.34
CA ASP A 48 -0.32 -33.19 5.54
C ASP A 48 -0.83 -34.03 4.35
N ASP A 49 -0.78 -35.35 4.48
CA ASP A 49 -1.20 -36.28 3.43
C ASP A 49 -2.71 -36.61 3.47
N SER A 50 -3.49 -35.98 4.35
CA SER A 50 -4.96 -36.15 4.41
C SER A 50 -5.67 -35.47 3.24
N PHE A 51 -5.00 -34.51 2.58
CA PHE A 51 -5.48 -33.82 1.40
C PHE A 51 -4.45 -33.98 0.29
N ALA A 52 -4.89 -34.27 -0.94
CA ALA A 52 -4.02 -34.53 -2.09
C ALA A 52 -4.19 -33.46 -3.18
N PRO A 53 -3.50 -32.31 -3.05
CA PRO A 53 -3.59 -31.23 -4.03
C PRO A 53 -3.11 -31.66 -5.41
N VAL A 54 -3.81 -31.21 -6.44
CA VAL A 54 -3.42 -31.33 -7.85
C VAL A 54 -3.35 -30.00 -8.58
N ALA A 55 -3.90 -28.93 -8.00
CA ALA A 55 -3.78 -27.58 -8.51
C ALA A 55 -3.75 -26.55 -7.37
N ALA A 56 -3.31 -25.35 -7.69
CA ALA A 56 -3.37 -24.20 -6.79
C ALA A 56 -4.11 -23.05 -7.46
N ILE A 57 -4.92 -22.34 -6.68
CA ILE A 57 -5.48 -21.03 -7.03
C ILE A 57 -4.67 -19.96 -6.29
N VAL A 58 -4.27 -18.94 -7.04
CA VAL A 58 -3.54 -17.79 -6.54
C VAL A 58 -4.41 -16.56 -6.73
N CYS A 59 -4.85 -15.98 -5.62
CA CYS A 59 -5.62 -14.74 -5.58
C CYS A 59 -4.67 -13.57 -5.28
N PHE A 60 -4.53 -12.67 -6.24
CA PHE A 60 -3.65 -11.51 -6.10
C PHE A 60 -4.40 -10.23 -6.45
N THR A 61 -4.14 -9.17 -5.69
CA THR A 61 -4.65 -7.83 -5.98
C THR A 61 -3.47 -6.88 -6.09
N GLY A 62 -3.27 -6.29 -7.26
CA GLY A 62 -2.14 -5.41 -7.52
C GLY A 62 -2.42 -4.36 -8.60
N PRO A 63 -1.50 -3.40 -8.79
CA PRO A 63 -1.64 -2.39 -9.83
C PRO A 63 -1.53 -3.03 -11.22
N ALA A 64 -2.34 -2.53 -12.16
CA ALA A 64 -2.25 -2.85 -13.58
C ALA A 64 -2.48 -1.59 -14.41
N ARG A 65 -1.63 -1.40 -15.42
CA ARG A 65 -1.76 -0.28 -16.37
C ARG A 65 -2.92 -0.54 -17.32
N ARG A 66 -3.75 0.48 -17.52
CA ARG A 66 -4.85 0.49 -18.47
C ARG A 66 -4.40 0.99 -19.84
N ALA A 67 -5.17 0.68 -20.87
CA ALA A 67 -4.86 1.07 -22.25
C ALA A 67 -4.86 2.60 -22.48
N ASP A 68 -5.62 3.35 -21.68
CA ASP A 68 -5.65 4.82 -21.72
C ASP A 68 -4.50 5.48 -20.94
N GLY A 69 -3.59 4.67 -20.39
CA GLY A 69 -2.45 5.12 -19.60
C GLY A 69 -2.76 5.39 -18.14
N GLY A 70 -3.99 5.19 -17.65
CA GLY A 70 -4.25 5.20 -16.21
C GLY A 70 -3.81 3.90 -15.52
N GLU A 71 -3.95 3.83 -14.20
CA GLU A 71 -3.66 2.64 -13.40
C GLU A 71 -4.88 2.25 -12.56
N SER A 72 -5.14 0.95 -12.48
CA SER A 72 -6.18 0.40 -11.60
C SER A 72 -5.59 -0.66 -10.69
N GLN A 73 -6.14 -0.78 -9.51
CA GLN A 73 -5.96 -1.97 -8.70
C GLN A 73 -6.84 -3.07 -9.29
N VAL A 74 -6.24 -4.19 -9.65
CA VAL A 74 -6.88 -5.32 -10.32
C VAL A 74 -6.77 -6.55 -9.44
N ALA A 75 -7.90 -7.19 -9.18
CA ALA A 75 -7.97 -8.51 -8.58
C ALA A 75 -7.86 -9.56 -9.70
N THR A 76 -6.91 -10.46 -9.57
CA THR A 76 -6.66 -11.53 -10.53
C THR A 76 -6.69 -12.87 -9.80
N GLU A 77 -7.52 -13.78 -10.32
CA GLU A 77 -7.49 -15.19 -9.98
C GLU A 77 -6.66 -15.90 -11.03
N SER A 78 -5.66 -16.67 -10.58
CA SER A 78 -4.84 -17.49 -11.46
C SER A 78 -4.79 -18.92 -10.96
N ARG A 79 -4.59 -19.85 -11.88
CA ARG A 79 -4.45 -21.28 -11.59
C ARG A 79 -3.06 -21.77 -11.99
N ALA A 80 -2.48 -22.63 -11.15
CA ALA A 80 -1.30 -23.42 -11.48
C ALA A 80 -1.64 -24.91 -11.32
N ASP A 81 -1.29 -25.71 -12.33
CA ASP A 81 -1.46 -27.17 -12.28
C ASP A 81 -0.12 -27.88 -11.94
N ASP A 82 1.02 -27.30 -12.31
CA ASP A 82 2.33 -27.78 -11.82
C ASP A 82 2.67 -27.10 -10.50
N ILE A 83 2.37 -27.79 -9.41
CA ILE A 83 2.52 -27.31 -8.03
C ILE A 83 3.54 -28.11 -7.22
N THR A 84 4.33 -28.97 -7.86
CA THR A 84 5.22 -29.92 -7.17
C THR A 84 6.16 -29.23 -6.17
N SER A 85 6.86 -28.18 -6.62
CA SER A 85 7.78 -27.40 -5.77
C SER A 85 7.05 -26.65 -4.66
N LEU A 86 5.82 -26.17 -4.91
CA LEU A 86 4.99 -25.52 -3.91
C LEU A 86 4.60 -26.50 -2.81
N LEU A 87 4.15 -27.71 -3.16
CA LEU A 87 3.78 -28.73 -2.18
C LEU A 87 4.96 -29.18 -1.32
N ALA A 88 6.15 -29.30 -1.92
CA ALA A 88 7.37 -29.59 -1.16
C ALA A 88 7.69 -28.48 -0.14
N ALA A 89 7.56 -27.22 -0.55
CA ALA A 89 7.80 -26.07 0.32
C ALA A 89 6.75 -25.93 1.44
N LEU A 90 5.46 -26.17 1.15
CA LEU A 90 4.37 -26.08 2.12
C LEU A 90 4.39 -27.18 3.18
N ARG A 91 5.00 -28.33 2.89
CA ARG A 91 5.21 -29.42 3.84
C ARG A 91 6.40 -29.21 4.79
N LEU A 92 7.19 -28.16 4.60
CA LEU A 92 8.27 -27.83 5.52
C LEU A 92 7.70 -27.49 6.90
N LYS A 93 8.43 -27.85 7.94
CA LYS A 93 8.14 -27.38 9.29
C LYS A 93 8.56 -25.93 9.44
N ASP A 94 7.95 -25.26 10.42
CA ASP A 94 8.46 -24.00 10.91
C ASP A 94 9.87 -24.19 11.43
N GLU A 95 10.71 -23.19 11.19
CA GLU A 95 12.00 -23.11 11.85
C GLU A 95 11.81 -22.70 13.31
N ARG A 96 12.76 -23.11 14.14
CA ARG A 96 12.78 -22.70 15.54
C ARG A 96 12.98 -21.18 15.62
N ARG A 97 12.10 -20.50 16.37
CA ARG A 97 12.22 -19.06 16.62
C ARG A 97 13.57 -18.70 17.23
N THR A 98 14.15 -17.59 16.77
CA THR A 98 15.38 -17.03 17.31
C THR A 98 15.11 -15.75 18.12
N ASN A 99 15.99 -15.46 19.07
CA ASN A 99 16.05 -14.16 19.76
C ASN A 99 17.02 -13.17 19.07
N GLY A 100 17.59 -13.57 17.92
CA GLY A 100 18.50 -12.74 17.15
C GLY A 100 17.82 -11.55 16.46
N ALA A 101 18.62 -10.69 15.83
CA ALA A 101 18.11 -9.57 15.06
C ALA A 101 17.37 -10.07 13.81
N CYS A 102 16.08 -9.75 13.73
CA CYS A 102 15.25 -9.96 12.56
C CYS A 102 14.96 -8.62 11.91
N THR A 103 14.94 -8.61 10.58
CA THR A 103 14.57 -7.44 9.80
C THR A 103 13.04 -7.20 9.90
N LEU A 104 12.57 -5.98 9.67
CA LEU A 104 11.16 -5.60 9.86
C LEU A 104 10.28 -5.75 8.60
N GLU A 105 10.82 -6.25 7.49
CA GLU A 105 10.03 -6.45 6.27
C GLU A 105 9.00 -7.57 6.44
N LEU A 106 7.83 -7.34 5.85
CA LEU A 106 6.72 -8.28 5.81
C LEU A 106 6.53 -8.72 4.36
N PRO A 107 7.05 -9.90 3.96
CA PRO A 107 6.79 -10.43 2.64
C PRO A 107 5.30 -10.69 2.45
N VAL A 108 4.68 -10.02 1.49
CA VAL A 108 3.29 -10.26 1.13
C VAL A 108 3.24 -11.48 0.21
N ILE A 109 2.55 -12.53 0.64
CA ILE A 109 2.26 -13.71 -0.19
C ILE A 109 0.82 -13.60 -0.67
N PRO A 110 0.54 -13.81 -1.97
CA PRO A 110 -0.82 -13.84 -2.46
C PRO A 110 -1.62 -14.92 -1.73
N ARG A 111 -2.94 -14.78 -1.65
CA ARG A 111 -3.76 -15.83 -1.05
C ARG A 111 -3.65 -17.09 -1.91
N LEU A 112 -3.24 -18.19 -1.28
CA LEU A 112 -3.07 -19.50 -1.90
C LEU A 112 -4.18 -20.44 -1.46
N VAL A 113 -4.78 -21.12 -2.42
CA VAL A 113 -5.77 -22.18 -2.18
C VAL A 113 -5.31 -23.42 -2.92
N LEU A 114 -5.41 -24.59 -2.30
CA LEU A 114 -5.07 -25.87 -2.91
C LEU A 114 -6.35 -26.61 -3.27
N LEU A 115 -6.40 -27.14 -4.48
CA LEU A 115 -7.52 -27.92 -5.02
C LEU A 115 -7.13 -29.38 -5.14
N ASP A 116 -8.01 -30.29 -4.77
CA ASP A 116 -7.89 -31.70 -5.12
C ASP A 116 -8.56 -32.01 -6.48
N ARG A 117 -8.59 -33.30 -6.85
CA ARG A 117 -9.17 -33.75 -8.13
C ARG A 117 -10.69 -33.57 -8.22
N ASP A 118 -11.36 -33.52 -7.07
CA ASP A 118 -12.81 -33.37 -6.98
C ASP A 118 -13.22 -31.89 -6.93
N GLY A 119 -12.24 -30.97 -6.92
CA GLY A 119 -12.47 -29.52 -6.84
C GLY A 119 -12.73 -29.03 -5.42
N ARG A 120 -12.58 -29.91 -4.42
CA ARG A 120 -12.58 -29.52 -3.01
C ARG A 120 -11.33 -28.73 -2.71
N TRP A 121 -11.37 -27.89 -1.69
CA TRP A 121 -10.30 -26.95 -1.44
C TRP A 121 -9.97 -26.70 0.03
N ILE A 122 -8.70 -26.37 0.26
CA ILE A 122 -8.16 -25.94 1.55
C ILE A 122 -7.34 -24.66 1.40
N THR A 123 -7.20 -23.91 2.48
CA THR A 123 -6.14 -22.91 2.62
C THR A 123 -5.03 -23.50 3.48
N PRO A 124 -3.83 -23.76 2.95
CA PRO A 124 -2.77 -24.38 3.73
C PRO A 124 -2.15 -23.36 4.69
N GLY A 125 -1.76 -23.83 5.87
CA GLY A 125 -0.89 -23.07 6.74
C GLY A 125 0.49 -22.90 6.11
N ILE A 126 0.99 -21.67 6.09
CA ILE A 126 2.28 -21.33 5.50
C ILE A 126 3.43 -21.51 6.51
N PRO A 127 4.46 -22.31 6.19
CA PRO A 127 5.63 -22.47 7.05
C PRO A 127 6.39 -21.16 7.29
N GLN A 128 6.84 -20.97 8.52
CA GLN A 128 7.57 -19.79 8.96
C GLN A 128 9.06 -20.05 9.21
N ASP A 129 9.89 -19.05 8.93
CA ASP A 129 11.31 -19.04 9.28
C ASP A 129 11.52 -18.70 10.77
N SER A 130 12.78 -18.70 11.20
CA SER A 130 13.15 -18.41 12.59
C SER A 130 12.77 -16.99 13.05
N CYS A 131 12.49 -16.08 12.13
CA CYS A 131 11.99 -14.72 12.39
C CYS A 131 10.46 -14.63 12.38
N GLY A 132 9.76 -15.73 12.10
CA GLY A 132 8.30 -15.75 11.99
C GLY A 132 7.74 -15.25 10.66
N LYS A 133 8.59 -15.09 9.65
CA LYS A 133 8.18 -14.70 8.31
C LYS A 133 7.95 -15.93 7.47
N VAL A 134 7.30 -15.78 6.33
CA VAL A 134 7.16 -16.88 5.37
C VAL A 134 8.55 -17.37 4.94
N ARG A 135 8.77 -18.69 5.03
CA ARG A 135 10.00 -19.34 4.59
C ARG A 135 10.35 -18.99 3.14
N VAL A 136 11.64 -18.79 2.87
CA VAL A 136 12.12 -18.40 1.53
C VAL A 136 11.77 -19.43 0.46
N GLU A 137 11.72 -20.70 0.81
CA GLU A 137 11.35 -21.80 -0.08
C GLU A 137 9.91 -21.65 -0.58
N VAL A 138 8.98 -21.25 0.29
CA VAL A 138 7.58 -20.99 -0.10
C VAL A 138 7.52 -19.77 -1.02
N ARG A 139 8.19 -18.67 -0.66
CA ARG A 139 8.19 -17.45 -1.49
C ARG A 139 8.72 -17.73 -2.90
N ARG A 140 9.81 -18.48 -2.99
CA ARG A 140 10.40 -18.90 -4.27
C ARG A 140 9.44 -19.80 -5.04
N ALA A 141 8.90 -20.84 -4.40
CA ALA A 141 8.00 -21.76 -5.06
C ALA A 141 6.73 -21.08 -5.61
N VAL A 142 6.18 -20.10 -4.87
CA VAL A 142 5.06 -19.27 -5.33
C VAL A 142 5.46 -18.38 -6.51
N GLY A 143 6.63 -17.73 -6.43
CA GLY A 143 7.14 -16.88 -7.52
C GLY A 143 7.48 -17.65 -8.80
N ASP A 144 7.81 -18.93 -8.68
CA ASP A 144 8.15 -19.82 -9.80
C ASP A 144 6.92 -20.52 -10.41
N LEU A 145 5.70 -20.32 -9.86
CA LEU A 145 4.48 -20.94 -10.40
C LEU A 145 4.18 -20.46 -11.82
N ARG A 146 3.84 -21.41 -12.70
CA ARG A 146 3.29 -21.11 -14.02
C ARG A 146 1.81 -20.81 -13.91
N LEU A 147 1.50 -19.53 -13.74
CA LEU A 147 0.14 -19.04 -13.54
C LEU A 147 -0.61 -18.87 -14.87
N THR A 148 -1.79 -19.49 -14.96
CA THR A 148 -2.78 -19.23 -16.02
C THR A 148 -3.89 -18.36 -15.44
N PRO A 149 -4.09 -17.13 -15.93
CA PRO A 149 -5.19 -16.28 -15.47
C PRO A 149 -6.54 -16.95 -15.73
N VAL A 150 -7.38 -17.01 -14.70
CA VAL A 150 -8.76 -17.52 -14.76
C VAL A 150 -9.74 -16.36 -14.87
N SER A 151 -9.56 -15.33 -14.06
CA SER A 151 -10.34 -14.11 -14.12
C SER A 151 -9.50 -12.91 -13.70
N SER A 152 -9.87 -11.74 -14.21
CA SER A 152 -9.23 -10.48 -13.84
C SER A 152 -10.28 -9.38 -13.89
N ARG A 153 -10.32 -8.54 -12.84
CA ARG A 153 -11.26 -7.42 -12.79
C ARG A 153 -10.68 -6.21 -12.07
N PRO A 154 -11.00 -4.99 -12.53
CA PRO A 154 -10.68 -3.79 -11.77
C PRO A 154 -11.45 -3.79 -10.45
N VAL A 155 -10.76 -3.44 -9.37
CA VAL A 155 -11.32 -3.25 -8.03
C VAL A 155 -11.55 -1.77 -7.78
N ARG A 156 -10.56 -0.94 -8.11
CA ARG A 156 -10.65 0.53 -8.03
C ARG A 156 -9.62 1.18 -8.94
N GLU A 157 -9.86 2.43 -9.31
CA GLU A 157 -8.85 3.28 -9.94
C GLU A 157 -7.78 3.68 -8.91
N LEU A 158 -6.50 3.60 -9.31
CA LEU A 158 -5.36 4.10 -8.53
C LEU A 158 -4.81 5.39 -9.14
N GLU A 159 -4.83 5.48 -10.47
CA GLU A 159 -4.43 6.65 -11.23
C GLU A 159 -5.37 6.86 -12.43
N SER A 160 -5.94 8.06 -12.52
CA SER A 160 -6.70 8.47 -13.70
C SER A 160 -5.76 8.65 -14.90
N ALA A 161 -6.29 8.45 -16.10
CA ALA A 161 -5.51 8.67 -17.32
C ALA A 161 -5.01 10.12 -17.45
N GLU A 162 -5.74 11.10 -16.91
CA GLU A 162 -5.31 12.49 -16.92
C GLU A 162 -4.15 12.75 -15.95
N ALA A 163 -4.22 12.24 -14.71
CA ALA A 163 -3.12 12.34 -13.76
C ALA A 163 -1.83 11.72 -14.34
N ALA A 164 -1.95 10.55 -14.98
CA ALA A 164 -0.86 9.86 -15.62
C ALA A 164 -0.26 10.67 -16.80
N ARG A 165 -1.10 11.18 -17.71
CA ARG A 165 -0.65 11.99 -18.86
C ARG A 165 0.04 13.29 -18.44
N THR A 166 -0.43 13.91 -17.36
CA THR A 166 0.11 15.17 -16.84
C THR A 166 1.29 14.96 -15.89
N GLY A 167 1.52 13.72 -15.44
CA GLY A 167 2.59 13.36 -14.51
C GLY A 167 2.39 13.93 -13.11
N CYS A 168 1.14 14.22 -12.71
CA CYS A 168 0.80 14.82 -11.42
C CYS A 168 0.60 13.78 -10.31
N GLY A 169 0.33 12.52 -10.65
CA GLY A 169 -0.09 11.51 -9.69
C GLY A 169 -1.49 11.77 -9.13
N GLN A 170 -2.19 10.71 -8.75
CA GLN A 170 -3.60 10.79 -8.36
C GLN A 170 -3.85 11.42 -6.99
N HIS A 171 -2.92 11.23 -6.05
CA HIS A 171 -3.03 11.73 -4.69
C HIS A 171 -1.79 12.53 -4.30
N ARG A 172 -2.00 13.58 -3.50
CA ARG A 172 -0.93 14.43 -3.00
C ARG A 172 -1.28 14.95 -1.63
N ALA A 173 -0.34 14.93 -0.69
CA ALA A 173 -0.56 15.57 0.61
C ALA A 173 -0.48 17.09 0.48
N ASP A 174 -1.39 17.82 1.13
CA ASP A 174 -1.27 19.25 1.34
C ASP A 174 -0.17 19.51 2.38
N MET A 175 1.01 19.88 1.88
CA MET A 175 2.16 20.14 2.74
C MET A 175 2.05 21.47 3.48
N ILE A 176 1.16 22.39 3.08
CA ILE A 176 0.90 23.62 3.83
C ILE A 176 0.20 23.27 5.14
N GLY A 177 -0.93 22.55 5.06
CA GLY A 177 -1.64 22.05 6.24
C GLY A 177 -0.75 21.21 7.17
N ALA A 178 0.04 20.30 6.60
CA ALA A 178 0.97 19.48 7.38
C ALA A 178 2.05 20.30 8.10
N THR A 179 2.65 21.28 7.42
CA THR A 179 3.69 22.15 8.01
C THR A 179 3.14 22.96 9.19
N ILE A 180 1.91 23.47 9.06
CA ILE A 180 1.22 24.21 10.12
C ILE A 180 0.90 23.30 11.31
N ALA A 181 0.38 22.10 11.07
CA ALA A 181 0.07 21.14 12.13
C ALA A 181 1.32 20.74 12.94
N MET A 182 2.49 20.69 12.30
CA MET A 182 3.77 20.44 12.97
C MET A 182 4.31 21.65 13.74
N GLY A 183 3.71 22.85 13.62
CA GLY A 183 4.18 24.06 14.28
C GLY A 183 5.55 24.55 13.78
N THR A 184 5.91 24.20 12.54
CA THR A 184 7.23 24.54 11.98
C THR A 184 7.34 26.05 11.79
N ARG A 185 8.41 26.66 12.32
CA ARG A 185 8.67 28.09 12.11
C ARG A 185 9.05 28.34 10.66
N SER A 186 8.45 29.37 10.06
CA SER A 186 8.71 29.76 8.67
C SER A 186 10.21 30.04 8.47
N GLY A 187 10.83 29.34 7.52
CA GLY A 187 12.25 29.44 7.21
C GLY A 187 12.60 30.59 6.25
N SER A 188 13.85 30.60 5.77
CA SER A 188 14.35 31.60 4.81
C SER A 188 13.94 31.27 3.38
N LYS A 189 13.83 32.32 2.54
CA LYS A 189 13.46 32.22 1.11
C LYS A 189 14.60 31.83 0.17
N THR A 190 15.82 31.68 0.67
CA THR A 190 17.02 31.83 -0.17
C THR A 190 17.22 30.63 -1.11
N GLY A 191 17.34 30.88 -2.42
CA GLY A 191 17.73 29.87 -3.43
C GLY A 191 16.65 28.84 -3.79
N LEU A 192 15.39 29.10 -3.44
CA LEU A 192 14.30 28.11 -3.43
C LEU A 192 13.91 27.52 -4.78
N LEU A 193 14.08 28.25 -5.89
CA LEU A 193 13.49 27.86 -7.17
C LEU A 193 14.54 27.79 -8.27
N PRO A 194 14.51 26.75 -9.12
CA PRO A 194 15.47 26.61 -10.21
C PRO A 194 15.38 27.82 -11.15
N ALA A 195 16.54 28.29 -11.60
CA ALA A 195 16.66 29.42 -12.52
C ALA A 195 16.18 29.07 -13.95
N GLY A 196 16.20 27.79 -14.31
CA GLY A 196 15.87 27.31 -15.65
C GLY A 196 14.37 27.12 -15.88
N ALA A 197 13.96 27.32 -17.14
CA ALA A 197 12.61 27.02 -17.63
C ALA A 197 12.44 25.51 -17.95
N GLY A 198 12.86 24.63 -17.03
CA GLY A 198 12.40 23.25 -17.09
C GLY A 198 10.87 23.23 -17.17
N ALA A 199 10.28 22.21 -17.78
CA ALA A 199 8.83 22.13 -17.95
C ALA A 199 8.14 22.00 -16.56
N VAL A 200 7.85 23.14 -15.93
CA VAL A 200 7.16 23.19 -14.64
C VAL A 200 5.74 22.72 -14.87
N ARG A 201 5.33 21.72 -14.10
CA ARG A 201 3.97 21.18 -14.14
C ARG A 201 3.19 21.74 -12.96
N MET A 202 2.00 22.25 -13.26
CA MET A 202 1.03 22.66 -12.26
C MET A 202 0.00 21.55 -12.11
N CYS A 203 -0.18 21.08 -10.88
CA CYS A 203 -1.11 20.01 -10.52
C CYS A 203 -2.08 20.55 -9.48
N VAL A 204 -3.39 20.42 -9.71
CA VAL A 204 -4.44 20.91 -8.81
C VAL A 204 -5.08 19.74 -8.09
N TYR A 205 -5.27 19.87 -6.78
CA TYR A 205 -5.87 18.84 -5.94
C TYR A 205 -7.02 19.40 -5.10
N ARG A 206 -8.01 18.56 -4.82
CA ARG A 206 -9.08 18.81 -3.86
C ARG A 206 -8.79 18.09 -2.56
N VAL A 207 -8.95 18.75 -1.43
CA VAL A 207 -8.89 18.12 -0.10
C VAL A 207 -10.31 17.78 0.35
N PRO A 208 -10.66 16.49 0.49
CA PRO A 208 -11.95 16.07 1.05
C PRO A 208 -12.20 16.69 2.43
N ALA A 209 -13.47 16.99 2.74
CA ALA A 209 -13.84 17.73 3.95
C ALA A 209 -13.40 17.02 5.26
N ASP A 210 -13.39 15.70 5.27
CA ASP A 210 -12.93 14.86 6.39
C ASP A 210 -11.40 14.86 6.57
N GLN A 211 -10.66 15.29 5.56
CA GLN A 211 -9.19 15.42 5.60
C GLN A 211 -8.74 16.83 5.99
N GLN A 212 -9.59 17.84 5.83
CA GLN A 212 -9.26 19.24 6.13
C GLN A 212 -8.98 19.41 7.64
N GLY A 213 -7.81 19.98 7.95
CA GLY A 213 -7.36 20.15 9.35
C GLY A 213 -6.76 18.89 9.99
N SER A 214 -6.66 17.78 9.27
CA SER A 214 -5.86 16.64 9.72
C SER A 214 -4.37 16.99 9.73
N GLY A 215 -3.56 16.18 10.42
CA GLY A 215 -2.10 16.42 10.52
C GLY A 215 -1.34 16.30 9.19
N LYS A 216 -1.94 15.65 8.18
CA LYS A 216 -1.38 15.54 6.82
C LYS A 216 -2.53 15.35 5.82
N PRO A 217 -3.25 16.43 5.47
CA PRO A 217 -4.44 16.33 4.62
C PRO A 217 -4.10 15.72 3.26
N ALA A 218 -4.83 14.68 2.86
CA ALA A 218 -4.70 14.08 1.54
C ALA A 218 -5.57 14.82 0.52
N GLY A 219 -5.02 15.11 -0.65
CA GLY A 219 -5.72 15.71 -1.78
C GLY A 219 -5.83 14.76 -2.97
N ASP A 220 -6.97 14.82 -3.66
CA ASP A 220 -7.27 14.08 -4.88
C ASP A 220 -7.07 14.96 -6.11
N PHE A 221 -6.41 14.41 -7.12
CA PHE A 221 -6.11 15.11 -8.37
C PHE A 221 -7.38 15.60 -9.07
N LEU A 222 -7.37 16.86 -9.48
CA LEU A 222 -8.44 17.51 -10.25
C LEU A 222 -8.01 17.78 -11.69
N SER A 223 -6.84 18.40 -11.88
CA SER A 223 -6.35 18.77 -13.20
C SER A 223 -4.84 19.02 -13.18
N GLY A 224 -4.21 18.93 -14.35
CA GLY A 224 -2.77 19.12 -14.48
C GLY A 224 -2.39 19.72 -15.83
N ARG A 225 -1.36 20.56 -15.85
CA ARG A 225 -0.81 21.11 -17.10
C ARG A 225 0.64 21.56 -16.96
N ALA A 226 1.34 21.68 -18.08
CA ALA A 226 2.59 22.43 -18.12
C ALA A 226 2.31 23.94 -18.05
N LEU A 227 3.15 24.67 -17.32
CA LEU A 227 3.23 26.12 -17.38
C LEU A 227 4.14 26.53 -18.54
N SER A 228 3.70 27.52 -19.32
CA SER A 228 4.60 28.19 -20.25
C SER A 228 5.73 28.91 -19.52
N GLY A 229 6.85 29.17 -20.19
CA GLY A 229 7.98 29.89 -19.58
C GLY A 229 7.59 31.27 -19.01
N ARG A 230 6.63 31.95 -19.64
CA ARG A 230 6.10 33.24 -19.15
C ARG A 230 5.26 33.07 -17.88
N GLU A 231 4.37 32.08 -17.85
CA GLU A 231 3.57 31.79 -16.65
C GLU A 231 4.46 31.39 -15.48
N TRP A 232 5.46 30.55 -15.73
CA TRP A 232 6.42 30.16 -14.70
C TRP A 232 7.22 31.36 -14.19
N ALA A 233 7.74 32.22 -15.08
CA ALA A 233 8.47 33.41 -14.66
C ALA A 233 7.62 34.35 -13.78
N ALA A 234 6.33 34.53 -14.14
CA ALA A 234 5.40 35.32 -13.34
C ALA A 234 5.10 34.67 -11.98
N ALA A 235 4.86 33.36 -11.95
CA ALA A 235 4.63 32.62 -10.71
C ALA A 235 5.85 32.67 -9.79
N LYS A 236 7.05 32.41 -10.32
CA LYS A 236 8.33 32.49 -9.61
C LYS A 236 8.53 33.87 -8.98
N ALA A 237 8.35 34.95 -9.76
CA ALA A 237 8.47 36.30 -9.24
C ALA A 237 7.45 36.58 -8.11
N ALA A 238 6.22 36.10 -8.23
CA ALA A 238 5.21 36.26 -7.17
C ALA A 238 5.57 35.47 -5.90
N ILE A 239 6.10 34.26 -6.03
CA ILE A 239 6.54 33.42 -4.91
C ILE A 239 7.74 34.06 -4.20
N GLU A 240 8.74 34.53 -4.94
CA GLU A 240 9.94 35.16 -4.37
C GLU A 240 9.60 36.44 -3.58
N ASN A 241 8.61 37.20 -4.07
CA ASN A 241 8.15 38.44 -3.43
C ASN A 241 7.04 38.25 -2.38
N ALA A 242 6.56 37.02 -2.16
CA ALA A 242 5.46 36.74 -1.23
C ALA A 242 5.80 37.16 0.21
N PRO A 243 5.00 37.96 0.91
CA PRO A 243 5.27 38.26 2.31
C PRO A 243 5.06 37.02 3.18
N ALA A 244 5.42 37.08 4.47
CA ALA A 244 5.07 36.03 5.41
C ALA A 244 3.56 35.78 5.41
N ALA A 245 3.16 34.52 5.64
CA ALA A 245 1.75 34.14 5.75
C ALA A 245 1.07 34.93 6.89
N LYS A 246 -0.18 35.36 6.66
CA LYS A 246 -0.99 36.00 7.69
C LYS A 246 -1.54 34.95 8.65
N ASP A 247 -1.87 35.36 9.86
CA ASP A 247 -2.61 34.53 10.81
C ASP A 247 -3.99 34.20 10.24
N CYS A 248 -4.23 32.91 10.01
CA CYS A 248 -5.47 32.42 9.44
C CYS A 248 -5.63 30.92 9.73
N THR A 249 -6.82 30.53 10.17
CA THR A 249 -7.14 29.15 10.59
C THR A 249 -8.02 28.40 9.60
N THR A 250 -8.51 29.05 8.55
CA THR A 250 -9.34 28.41 7.52
C THR A 250 -8.52 27.37 6.76
N HIS A 251 -9.03 26.14 6.69
CA HIS A 251 -8.39 25.10 5.88
C HIS A 251 -8.75 25.27 4.40
N ALA A 252 -7.77 25.05 3.52
CA ALA A 252 -8.02 25.04 2.09
C ALA A 252 -8.76 23.77 1.68
N GLY A 253 -9.76 23.92 0.82
CA GLY A 253 -10.42 22.82 0.14
C GLY A 253 -9.72 22.45 -1.17
N ARG A 254 -8.85 23.32 -1.69
CA ARG A 254 -8.02 23.06 -2.87
C ARG A 254 -6.65 23.68 -2.74
N PHE A 255 -5.67 22.99 -3.32
CA PHE A 255 -4.32 23.51 -3.46
C PHE A 255 -3.74 23.10 -4.81
N THR A 256 -2.67 23.77 -5.21
CA THR A 256 -1.86 23.37 -6.34
C THR A 256 -0.44 23.08 -5.92
N VAL A 257 0.20 22.17 -6.65
CA VAL A 257 1.63 21.88 -6.57
C VAL A 257 2.28 22.24 -7.89
N LEU A 258 3.35 23.03 -7.82
CA LEU A 258 4.24 23.31 -8.93
C LEU A 258 5.43 22.36 -8.85
N LEU A 259 5.46 21.37 -9.74
CA LEU A 259 6.54 20.40 -9.87
C LEU A 259 7.67 21.02 -10.68
N THR A 260 8.75 21.39 -10.00
CA THR A 260 9.86 22.15 -10.60
C THR A 260 11.03 21.26 -11.06
N GLY A 261 11.03 19.98 -10.69
CA GLY A 261 12.17 19.08 -10.83
C GLY A 261 13.21 19.21 -9.70
N GLY A 262 12.98 20.11 -8.74
CA GLY A 262 13.69 20.22 -7.46
C GLY A 262 12.66 20.23 -6.33
N ASP A 263 12.71 21.26 -5.48
CA ASP A 263 11.68 21.46 -4.45
C ASP A 263 10.35 21.89 -5.07
N ASP A 264 9.28 21.21 -4.65
CA ASP A 264 7.93 21.51 -5.10
C ASP A 264 7.36 22.72 -4.34
N VAL A 265 6.60 23.55 -5.04
CA VAL A 265 5.90 24.69 -4.42
C VAL A 265 4.43 24.35 -4.25
N TYR A 266 3.91 24.53 -3.05
CA TYR A 266 2.50 24.33 -2.74
C TYR A 266 1.83 25.70 -2.62
N VAL A 267 0.62 25.85 -3.15
CA VAL A 267 -0.17 27.08 -3.04
C VAL A 267 -1.63 26.71 -2.78
N GLU A 268 -2.21 27.22 -1.69
CA GLU A 268 -3.65 27.12 -1.45
C GLU A 268 -4.41 27.96 -2.47
N LEU A 269 -5.42 27.39 -3.13
CA LEU A 269 -6.25 28.07 -4.13
C LEU A 269 -7.55 28.67 -3.54
N ASP A 270 -7.79 28.40 -2.26
CA ASP A 270 -8.86 28.92 -1.45
C ASP A 270 -8.44 28.91 0.04
N GLY A 271 -9.37 29.21 0.96
CA GLY A 271 -9.07 29.26 2.39
C GLY A 271 -8.19 30.46 2.74
N CYS A 272 -6.98 30.22 3.26
CA CYS A 272 -6.05 31.26 3.68
C CYS A 272 -5.13 31.75 2.57
N GLU A 273 -5.16 31.14 1.38
CA GLU A 273 -4.34 31.50 0.22
C GLU A 273 -2.82 31.55 0.55
N ARG A 274 -2.34 30.60 1.36
CA ARG A 274 -0.92 30.50 1.71
C ARG A 274 -0.13 29.81 0.60
N LEU A 275 1.18 29.95 0.65
CA LEU A 275 2.10 29.15 -0.16
C LEU A 275 3.24 28.61 0.69
N LEU A 276 3.76 27.45 0.30
CA LEU A 276 4.94 26.83 0.87
C LEU A 276 5.95 26.58 -0.24
N ALA A 277 7.12 27.20 -0.12
CA ALA A 277 8.27 26.97 -1.00
C ALA A 277 9.46 26.57 -0.12
N GLY A 278 9.91 25.31 -0.24
CA GLY A 278 10.86 24.72 0.70
C GLY A 278 10.34 24.83 2.14
N SER A 279 11.09 25.51 3.02
CA SER A 279 10.66 25.77 4.40
C SER A 279 9.93 27.10 4.62
N PHE A 280 9.80 27.94 3.58
CA PHE A 280 9.17 29.26 3.70
C PHE A 280 7.66 29.16 3.51
N LEU A 281 6.92 29.52 4.55
CA LEU A 281 5.46 29.70 4.54
C LEU A 281 5.12 31.18 4.33
N GLY A 282 4.55 31.48 3.17
CA GLY A 282 4.22 32.83 2.71
C GLY A 282 2.74 33.03 2.41
N GLN A 283 2.36 34.28 2.17
CA GLN A 283 1.04 34.64 1.67
C GLN A 283 1.08 34.74 0.14
N SER A 284 0.21 34.00 -0.54
CA SER A 284 0.04 34.12 -1.99
C SER A 284 -0.55 35.48 -2.36
N SER A 285 -0.10 36.03 -3.49
CA SER A 285 -0.65 37.27 -4.03
C SER A 285 -1.87 36.99 -4.89
N ARG A 286 -2.75 37.98 -5.05
CA ARG A 286 -3.92 37.85 -5.95
C ARG A 286 -3.51 37.52 -7.38
N ALA A 287 -2.41 38.10 -7.86
CA ALA A 287 -1.88 37.82 -9.20
C ALA A 287 -1.44 36.35 -9.36
N LEU A 288 -0.85 35.76 -8.32
CA LEU A 288 -0.51 34.33 -8.32
C LEU A 288 -1.78 33.47 -8.30
N GLN A 289 -2.76 33.81 -7.46
CA GLN A 289 -4.05 33.11 -7.43
C GLN A 289 -4.76 33.13 -8.78
N ASP A 290 -4.85 34.30 -9.41
CA ASP A 290 -5.51 34.44 -10.71
C ASP A 290 -4.74 33.71 -11.83
N LEU A 291 -3.42 33.58 -11.74
CA LEU A 291 -2.62 32.80 -12.68
C LEU A 291 -2.91 31.29 -12.56
N LEU A 292 -2.99 30.78 -11.33
CA LEU A 292 -3.18 29.36 -11.05
C LEU A 292 -4.64 28.93 -11.26
N ALA A 293 -5.60 29.83 -10.98
CA ALA A 293 -7.04 29.58 -11.09
C ALA A 293 -7.55 29.40 -12.54
N LYS A 294 -6.81 29.86 -13.55
CA LYS A 294 -7.16 29.77 -15.00
C LYS A 294 -7.22 28.34 -15.56
N SER A 295 -7.15 27.34 -14.70
CA SER A 295 -7.04 25.91 -15.06
C SER A 295 -8.24 25.09 -14.58
N ASN A 296 -9.34 25.76 -14.21
CA ASN A 296 -10.66 25.17 -13.99
C ASN A 296 -11.60 25.55 -15.13
#